data_AF-A0A7W0Z7Q0-F1
#
_entry.id   AF-A0A7W0Z7Q0-F1
#
_cell.length_a   1.000
_cell.length_b   1.000
_cell.length_c   1.000
_cell.angle_alpha   90.00
_cell.angle_beta   90.00
_cell.angle_gamma   90.00
#
_symmetry.space_group_name_H-M   'P 1'
#
loop_
_entity.id
_entity.type
_entity.pdbx_description
1 polymer ?
#
loop_
_entity_poly.entity_id
_entity_poly.type
_entity_poly.pdbx_seq_one_letter_code
_entity_poly.pdbx_strand_id
1 'polypeptide(L)'
;LGVAVAPPHVARRLRRAVGLPEREGVLVRAVEPESPAARAGLEQGDLLAIAAGRPLDSVDALYDVLDEVRGDRALELTIVRGTEERELSVAFEVDDSEGAAR
;
A
#
# COMPACT_ATOMS: atom_id res chain seq x y z
N LEU A 1 -2.10 7.94 3.00
CA LEU A 1 -1.03 7.15 2.34
C LEU A 1 -0.41 7.89 1.14
N GLY A 2 -1.21 8.52 0.27
CA GLY A 2 -0.72 9.29 -0.89
C GLY A 2 -0.37 8.40 -2.08
N VAL A 3 -1.24 7.45 -2.40
CA VAL A 3 -1.04 6.49 -3.49
C VAL A 3 -2.32 6.39 -4.32
N ALA A 4 -2.15 6.31 -5.63
CA ALA A 4 -3.21 5.86 -6.52
C ALA A 4 -3.04 4.36 -6.75
N VAL A 5 -4.11 3.58 -6.62
CA VAL A 5 -4.07 2.12 -6.75
C VAL A 5 -4.98 1.60 -7.85
N ALA A 6 -4.66 0.40 -8.34
CA ALA A 6 -5.50 -0.37 -9.23
C ALA A 6 -5.89 -1.71 -8.58
N PRO A 7 -7.11 -2.20 -8.84
CA PRO A 7 -7.62 -3.41 -8.21
C PRO A 7 -6.87 -4.68 -8.65
N PRO A 8 -6.93 -5.77 -7.87
CA PRO A 8 -6.11 -6.96 -8.10
C PRO A 8 -6.27 -7.63 -9.47
N HIS A 9 -7.49 -7.61 -10.03
CA HIS A 9 -7.71 -8.13 -11.38
C HIS A 9 -6.97 -7.33 -12.46
N VAL A 10 -6.82 -6.02 -12.30
CA VAL A 10 -5.99 -5.17 -13.18
C VAL A 10 -4.52 -5.44 -12.94
N ALA A 11 -4.11 -5.55 -11.66
CA ALA A 11 -2.74 -5.87 -11.27
C ALA A 11 -2.26 -7.18 -11.91
N ARG A 12 -3.04 -8.26 -11.77
CA ARG A 12 -2.78 -9.58 -12.35
C ARG A 12 -2.63 -9.51 -13.87
N ARG A 13 -3.54 -8.80 -14.54
CA ARG A 13 -3.48 -8.62 -16.00
C ARG A 13 -2.19 -7.92 -16.43
N LEU A 14 -1.79 -6.84 -15.74
CA LEU A 14 -0.60 -6.07 -16.07
C LEU A 14 0.68 -6.86 -15.78
N ARG A 15 0.78 -7.55 -14.64
CA ARG A 15 1.93 -8.41 -14.30
C ARG A 15 2.13 -9.51 -15.34
N ARG A 16 1.04 -10.19 -15.73
CA ARG A 16 1.08 -11.23 -16.76
C ARG A 16 1.54 -10.67 -18.11
N ALA A 17 1.10 -9.46 -18.47
CA ALA A 17 1.46 -8.82 -19.74
C ALA A 17 2.97 -8.53 -19.86
N VAL A 18 3.67 -8.37 -18.74
CA VAL A 18 5.12 -8.12 -18.68
C VAL A 18 5.92 -9.36 -18.26
N GLY A 19 5.30 -10.53 -18.19
CA GLY A 19 5.98 -11.79 -17.85
C GLY A 19 6.35 -11.96 -16.37
N LEU A 20 5.77 -11.16 -15.47
CA LEU A 20 5.96 -11.31 -14.03
C LEU A 20 5.07 -12.43 -13.46
N PRO A 21 5.51 -13.11 -12.39
CA PRO A 21 4.71 -14.14 -11.73
C PRO A 21 3.41 -13.56 -11.19
N GLU A 22 2.36 -14.37 -11.26
CA GLU A 22 1.06 -14.04 -10.67
C GLU A 22 1.20 -13.92 -9.15
N ARG A 23 0.60 -12.85 -8.62
CA ARG A 23 0.57 -12.55 -7.20
C ARG A 23 -0.68 -11.73 -6.93
N GLU A 24 -1.46 -12.15 -5.94
CA GLU A 24 -2.60 -11.36 -5.45
C GLU A 24 -2.09 -10.15 -4.69
N GLY A 25 -2.77 -9.02 -4.90
CA GLY A 25 -2.35 -7.73 -4.37
C GLY A 25 -2.93 -6.55 -5.16
N VAL A 26 -2.82 -5.37 -4.57
CA VAL A 26 -3.26 -4.11 -5.13
C VAL A 26 -2.07 -3.41 -5.79
N LEU A 27 -2.22 -2.96 -7.04
CA LEU A 27 -1.10 -2.35 -7.80
C LEU A 27 -1.00 -0.86 -7.54
N VAL A 28 0.21 -0.37 -7.21
CA VAL A 28 0.52 1.05 -7.10
C VAL A 28 0.63 1.65 -8.51
N ARG A 29 -0.30 2.55 -8.85
CA ARG A 29 -0.37 3.26 -10.13
C ARG A 29 0.40 4.57 -10.12
N ALA A 30 0.44 5.24 -8.97
CA ALA A 30 1.20 6.46 -8.74
C ALA A 30 1.43 6.62 -7.23
N VAL A 31 2.50 7.33 -6.89
CA VAL A 31 2.80 7.74 -5.52
C VAL A 31 2.89 9.26 -5.53
N GLU A 32 2.16 9.90 -4.62
CA GLU A 32 2.19 11.35 -4.48
C GLU A 32 3.54 11.78 -3.91
N PRO A 33 4.18 12.81 -4.48
CA PRO A 33 5.41 13.38 -3.92
C PRO A 33 5.21 13.78 -2.46
N GLU A 34 6.25 13.60 -1.64
CA GLU A 34 6.26 13.97 -0.22
C GLU A 34 5.23 13.23 0.66
N SER A 35 4.48 12.27 0.10
CA SER A 35 3.55 11.44 0.86
C SER A 35 4.27 10.47 1.81
N PRO A 36 3.57 9.96 2.84
CA PRO A 36 4.10 8.88 3.68
C PRO A 36 4.63 7.69 2.88
N ALA A 37 3.91 7.29 1.82
CA ALA A 37 4.33 6.21 0.93
C ALA A 37 5.62 6.53 0.18
N ALA A 38 5.76 7.76 -0.34
CA ALA A 38 6.99 8.18 -1.01
C ALA A 38 8.20 8.16 -0.06
N ARG A 39 8.02 8.64 1.19
CA ARG A 39 9.08 8.64 2.22
C ARG A 39 9.47 7.22 2.64
N ALA A 40 8.53 6.28 2.60
CA ALA A 40 8.78 4.86 2.85
C ALA A 40 9.45 4.13 1.68
N GLY A 41 9.64 4.79 0.53
CA GLY A 41 10.28 4.20 -0.65
C GLY A 41 9.34 3.37 -1.53
N LEU A 42 8.02 3.56 -1.40
CA LEU A 42 7.05 2.98 -2.31
C LEU A 42 7.17 3.62 -3.70
N GLU A 43 7.06 2.81 -4.74
CA GLU A 43 7.22 3.24 -6.13
C GLU A 43 6.04 2.81 -7.01
N GLN A 44 5.87 3.52 -8.13
CA GLN A 44 4.95 3.08 -9.17
C GLN A 44 5.34 1.69 -9.70
N GLY A 45 4.36 0.81 -9.80
CA GLY A 45 4.58 -0.57 -10.24
C GLY A 45 4.75 -1.57 -9.10
N ASP A 46 4.89 -1.10 -7.85
CA ASP A 46 4.85 -1.98 -6.68
C ASP A 46 3.48 -2.64 -6.55
N LEU A 47 3.47 -3.91 -6.19
CA LEU A 47 2.27 -4.64 -5.83
C LEU A 47 2.18 -4.73 -4.30
N LEU A 48 1.18 -4.10 -3.70
CA LEU A 48 0.88 -4.24 -2.28
C LEU A 48 0.23 -5.60 -2.05
N ALA A 49 0.92 -6.52 -1.38
CA ALA A 49 0.45 -7.88 -1.16
C ALA A 49 -0.16 -8.09 0.23
N ILE A 50 0.44 -7.48 1.25
CA ILE A 50 0.02 -7.58 2.66
C ILE A 50 0.15 -6.20 3.29
N ALA A 51 -0.80 -5.83 4.15
CA ALA A 51 -0.72 -4.65 5.00
C ALA A 51 -1.15 -4.99 6.42
N ALA A 52 -0.37 -4.59 7.42
CA ALA A 52 -0.59 -4.93 8.83
C ALA A 52 -0.80 -6.45 9.06
N GLY A 53 -0.06 -7.29 8.33
CA GLY A 53 -0.19 -8.76 8.41
C GLY A 53 -1.42 -9.34 7.71
N ARG A 54 -2.26 -8.52 7.05
CA ARG A 54 -3.46 -8.95 6.34
C ARG A 54 -3.26 -8.96 4.83
N PRO A 55 -3.66 -10.05 4.12
CA PRO A 55 -3.62 -10.09 2.66
C PRO A 55 -4.48 -8.99 2.03
N LEU A 56 -3.97 -8.35 0.97
CA LEU A 56 -4.70 -7.34 0.20
C LEU A 56 -5.32 -7.97 -1.05
N ASP A 57 -6.53 -8.50 -0.92
CA ASP A 57 -7.29 -9.15 -2.00
C ASP A 57 -8.25 -8.20 -2.74
N SER A 58 -8.33 -6.95 -2.29
CA SER A 58 -9.23 -5.92 -2.80
C SER A 58 -8.73 -4.53 -2.43
N VAL A 59 -9.25 -3.52 -3.13
CA VAL A 59 -8.98 -2.12 -2.78
C VAL A 59 -9.67 -1.76 -1.46
N ASP A 60 -10.85 -2.34 -1.20
CA ASP A 60 -11.58 -2.15 0.05
C ASP A 60 -10.79 -2.68 1.25
N ALA A 61 -10.16 -3.86 1.15
CA ALA A 61 -9.29 -4.38 2.20
C ALA A 61 -8.12 -3.43 2.56
N LEU A 62 -7.57 -2.72 1.57
CA LEU A 62 -6.54 -1.70 1.84
C LEU A 62 -7.13 -0.52 2.61
N TYR A 63 -8.32 -0.06 2.26
CA TYR A 63 -9.01 1.00 3.01
C TYR A 63 -9.35 0.58 4.43
N ASP A 64 -9.83 -0.65 4.63
CA ASP A 64 -10.13 -1.20 5.96
C ASP A 64 -8.88 -1.26 6.83
N VAL A 65 -7.72 -1.69 6.27
CA VAL A 65 -6.43 -1.63 6.98
C VAL A 65 -6.07 -0.20 7.36
N LEU A 66 -6.16 0.72 6.41
CA LEU A 66 -5.83 2.12 6.66
C LEU A 66 -6.71 2.73 7.74
N ASP A 67 -7.99 2.37 7.79
CA ASP A 67 -8.96 2.86 8.78
C ASP A 67 -8.67 2.32 10.18
N GLU A 68 -8.25 1.06 10.28
CA GLU A 68 -7.84 0.46 11.55
C GLU A 68 -6.54 1.06 12.10
N VAL A 69 -5.56 1.34 11.22
CA VAL A 69 -4.26 1.88 11.61
C VAL A 69 -4.22 3.41 11.68
N ARG A 70 -5.36 4.11 11.55
CA ARG A 70 -5.43 5.59 11.65
C ARG A 70 -4.88 6.14 12.97
N GLY A 71 -4.91 5.35 14.04
CA GLY A 71 -4.34 5.70 15.34
C GLY A 71 -2.87 5.27 15.54
N ASP A 72 -2.32 4.50 14.60
CA ASP A 72 -0.96 3.99 14.70
C ASP A 72 0.05 4.97 14.10
N ARG A 73 1.31 4.85 14.54
CA ARG A 73 2.41 5.69 14.03
C ARG A 73 3.01 5.16 12.74
N ALA A 74 2.75 3.92 12.39
CA ALA A 74 3.28 3.29 11.19
C ALA A 74 2.41 2.14 10.69
N LEU A 75 2.49 1.85 9.39
CA LEU A 75 1.90 0.70 8.73
C LEU A 75 2.99 -0.15 8.07
N GLU A 76 3.06 -1.42 8.47
CA GLU A 76 3.91 -2.41 7.81
C GLU A 76 3.23 -2.92 6.52
N LEU A 77 3.97 -2.87 5.42
CA LEU A 77 3.56 -3.30 4.10
C LEU A 77 4.51 -4.37 3.57
N THR A 78 3.97 -5.48 3.09
CA THR A 78 4.71 -6.40 2.21
C THR A 78 4.35 -6.08 0.78
N ILE A 79 5.36 -5.71 0.00
CA ILE A 79 5.23 -5.35 -1.42
C ILE A 79 5.98 -6.34 -2.30
N VAL A 80 5.60 -6.39 -3.58
CA VAL A 80 6.37 -7.10 -4.61
C VAL A 80 6.77 -6.12 -5.71
N ARG A 81 8.08 -5.88 -5.83
CA ARG A 81 8.70 -5.05 -6.87
C ARG A 81 9.33 -5.94 -7.93
N GLY A 82 8.70 -6.00 -9.11
CA GLY A 82 9.05 -6.99 -10.12
C GLY A 82 8.82 -8.41 -9.60
N THR A 83 9.92 -9.11 -9.30
CA THR A 83 9.94 -10.48 -8.74
C THR A 83 10.38 -10.55 -7.28
N GLU A 84 10.80 -9.42 -6.69
CA GLU A 84 11.32 -9.38 -5.32
C GLU A 84 10.23 -8.97 -4.35
N GLU A 85 10.12 -9.71 -3.24
CA GLU A 85 9.28 -9.32 -2.10
C GLU A 85 10.08 -8.42 -1.15
N ARG A 86 9.47 -7.35 -0.65
CA ARG A 86 10.10 -6.38 0.25
C ARG A 86 9.12 -5.97 1.35
N GLU A 87 9.65 -5.72 2.53
CA GLU A 87 8.89 -5.15 3.65
C GLU A 87 9.23 -3.67 3.77
N LEU A 88 8.20 -2.83 3.85
CA LEU A 88 8.30 -1.38 4.00
C LEU A 88 7.46 -0.94 5.19
N SER A 89 8.02 -0.08 6.02
CA SER A 89 7.29 0.57 7.12
C SER A 89 6.93 2.00 6.71
N VAL A 90 5.63 2.28 6.62
CA VAL A 90 5.12 3.60 6.27
C VAL A 90 4.77 4.35 7.55
N ALA A 91 5.59 5.32 7.94
CA ALA A 91 5.29 6.18 9.09
C ALA A 91 4.19 7.18 8.76
N PHE A 92 3.20 7.32 9.64
CA PHE A 92 2.18 8.36 9.56
C PHE A 92 2.59 9.55 10.40
N GLU A 93 2.48 10.75 9.83
CA GLU A 93 2.50 11.98 10.62
C GLU A 93 1.15 12.03 11.33
N VAL A 94 1.14 11.61 12.60
CA VAL A 94 -0.04 11.75 13.45
C VAL A 94 -0.20 13.24 13.70
N ASP A 95 -1.24 13.82 13.11
CA ASP A 95 -1.62 15.19 13.41
C ASP A 95 -2.26 15.17 14.82
N ASP A 96 -1.49 15.55 15.84
CA ASP A 96 -1.93 15.67 17.24
C ASP A 96 -3.05 16.74 17.44
N SER A 97 -3.68 17.24 16.37
CA SER A 97 -4.68 18.32 16.44
C SER A 97 -6.14 17.87 16.55
N GLU A 98 -6.47 16.57 16.47
CA GLU A 98 -7.85 16.06 16.65
C GLU A 98 -8.01 15.23 17.95
N GLY A 99 -7.67 15.85 19.09
CA GLY A 99 -7.95 15.33 20.44
C GLY A 99 -8.75 16.28 21.34
N ALA A 100 -9.15 17.46 20.85
CA ALA A 100 -9.83 18.49 21.64
C ALA A 100 -11.26 18.78 21.14
N ALA A 101 -12.11 17.76 21.04
CA ALA A 101 -13.56 17.96 20.99
C ALA A 101 -14.36 16.68 21.31
N ARG A 102 -14.51 16.36 22.60
CA ARG A 102 -15.82 16.16 23.26
C ARG A 102 -15.67 15.74 24.71
#